data_AF-A0A135LRN9-F1
#
_entry.id   AF-A0A135LRN9-F1
#
_cell.length_a   1.000
_cell.length_b   1.000
_cell.length_c   1.000
_cell.angle_alpha   90.00
_cell.angle_beta   90.00
_cell.angle_gamma   90.00
#
_symmetry.space_group_name_H-M   'P 1'
#
loop_
_entity.id
_entity.type
_entity.pdbx_description
1 polymer ?
#
loop_
_entity_poly.entity_id
_entity_poly.type
_entity_poly.pdbx_seq_one_letter_code
_entity_poly.pdbx_strand_id
1 'polypeptide(L)'
;MQPNKESGNNGKNFTVYGKDFIFEGITVRMKQKTVPQEGDRDKVKYGVDDLLEATVHEIQQLLDRRPVVTVKVLVDWMSSTSRIDIERALPFCGYMFENGPWKKALIKFGVDPRARPDFRYYQTVTFEMDFNPIVERGEHDWEKSGELAFPQLLKGDDNVPYTFNGRKFVPDDNSWQICDISDVLLQGIVATSDIRSTPTLNEGFFWNGTMAKLEVIMRHKIVCIRDGGIPDDEDYGCLLSFPDKYQPPTGRDHSKYGLEFGQKYTQKQAYLRGRIVDRARRGVH
;
A
#
# COMPACT_ATOMS: atom_id res chain seq x y z
N MET A 1 -1.54 42.70 -5.94
CA MET A 1 -1.57 41.67 -4.90
C MET A 1 -2.99 41.16 -4.78
N GLN A 2 -3.30 40.04 -5.43
CA GLN A 2 -4.55 39.32 -5.20
C GLN A 2 -4.26 38.22 -4.16
N PRO A 3 -5.15 38.02 -3.17
CA PRO A 3 -4.97 36.95 -2.19
C PRO A 3 -5.14 35.59 -2.90
N ASN A 4 -4.24 34.66 -2.58
CA ASN A 4 -4.35 33.27 -3.00
C ASN A 4 -5.70 32.71 -2.55
N LYS A 5 -6.53 32.29 -3.52
CA LYS A 5 -7.70 31.47 -3.26
C LYS A 5 -7.25 30.17 -2.59
N GLU A 6 -7.65 30.00 -1.33
CA GLU A 6 -7.65 28.72 -0.64
C GLU A 6 -8.35 27.68 -1.52
N SER A 7 -7.64 26.59 -1.80
CA SER A 7 -8.20 25.41 -2.42
C SER A 7 -9.27 24.84 -1.50
N GLY A 8 -10.53 24.84 -1.96
CA GLY A 8 -11.66 24.24 -1.24
C GLY A 8 -11.33 22.82 -0.82
N ASN A 9 -11.42 22.58 0.49
CA ASN A 9 -11.18 21.31 1.14
C ASN A 9 -12.34 20.34 0.85
N ASN A 10 -12.37 19.74 -0.34
CA ASN A 10 -13.17 18.54 -0.59
C ASN A 10 -12.45 17.39 0.12
N GLY A 11 -13.06 16.82 1.16
CA GLY A 11 -12.51 15.71 1.93
C GLY A 11 -11.98 14.57 1.04
N LYS A 12 -10.90 13.92 1.48
CA LYS A 12 -10.27 12.84 0.73
C LYS A 12 -11.01 11.53 0.99
N ASN A 13 -11.67 11.02 -0.04
CA ASN A 13 -12.38 9.75 0.02
C ASN A 13 -11.45 8.56 -0.25
N PHE A 14 -11.60 7.51 0.54
CA PHE A 14 -10.99 6.20 0.30
C PHE A 14 -11.83 5.11 0.98
N THR A 15 -11.60 3.85 0.65
CA THR A 15 -12.38 2.72 1.19
C THR A 15 -11.57 2.01 2.27
N VAL A 16 -12.22 1.53 3.32
CA VAL A 16 -11.62 0.64 4.33
C VAL A 16 -12.62 -0.48 4.64
N TYR A 17 -12.21 -1.73 4.38
CA TYR A 17 -13.06 -2.93 4.53
C TYR A 17 -14.46 -2.74 3.90
N GLY A 18 -14.48 -2.31 2.62
CA GLY A 18 -15.71 -2.13 1.84
C GLY A 18 -16.60 -0.95 2.23
N LYS A 19 -16.19 -0.07 3.15
CA LYS A 19 -16.92 1.16 3.48
C LYS A 19 -16.12 2.40 3.12
N ASP A 20 -16.82 3.43 2.67
CA ASP A 20 -16.22 4.73 2.38
C ASP A 20 -15.81 5.43 3.67
N PHE A 21 -14.64 6.04 3.63
CA PHE A 21 -14.05 6.89 4.65
C PHE A 21 -13.76 8.26 4.04
N ILE A 22 -14.03 9.31 4.80
CA ILE A 22 -13.75 10.69 4.39
C ILE A 22 -12.75 11.29 5.37
N PHE A 23 -11.59 11.69 4.87
CA PHE A 23 -10.65 12.48 5.64
C PHE A 23 -10.83 13.96 5.35
N GLU A 24 -11.34 14.71 6.32
CA GLU A 24 -11.57 16.17 6.23
C GLU A 24 -10.39 17.02 6.73
N GLY A 25 -9.27 16.40 7.09
CA GLY A 25 -8.09 17.10 7.61
C GLY A 25 -7.15 17.64 6.54
N ILE A 26 -5.99 18.11 6.97
CA ILE A 26 -5.00 18.73 6.09
C ILE A 26 -4.40 17.70 5.14
N THR A 27 -4.45 17.99 3.84
CA THR A 27 -3.75 17.22 2.83
C THR A 27 -2.72 18.09 2.12
N VAL A 28 -1.58 17.49 1.78
CA VAL A 28 -0.49 18.19 1.08
C VAL A 28 0.06 17.35 -0.05
N ARG A 29 0.59 17.98 -1.08
CA ARG A 29 1.30 17.28 -2.17
C ARG A 29 2.70 16.89 -1.72
N MET A 30 3.18 15.73 -2.17
CA MET A 30 4.53 15.27 -1.82
C MET A 30 5.65 16.25 -2.24
N LYS A 31 5.42 17.07 -3.28
CA LYS A 31 6.39 18.07 -3.74
C LYS A 31 6.48 19.32 -2.87
N GLN A 32 5.53 19.55 -1.97
CA GLN A 32 5.50 20.73 -1.11
C GLN A 32 6.64 20.68 -0.09
N LYS A 33 7.46 21.73 0.03
CA LYS A 33 8.70 21.67 0.83
C LYS A 33 8.45 21.40 2.32
N THR A 34 7.48 22.09 2.91
CA THR A 34 7.13 21.99 4.33
C THR A 34 5.98 21.01 4.56
N VAL A 35 5.97 20.40 5.74
CA VAL A 35 4.87 19.55 6.21
C VAL A 35 4.09 20.24 7.32
N PRO A 36 2.78 19.96 7.47
CA PRO A 36 1.97 20.51 8.55
C PRO A 36 2.53 20.22 9.95
N GLN A 37 2.48 21.22 10.81
CA GLN A 37 2.87 21.18 12.21
C GLN A 37 1.63 21.10 13.12
N GLU A 38 1.82 20.84 14.41
CA GLU A 38 0.69 20.77 15.35
C GLU A 38 -0.08 22.10 15.46
N GLY A 39 0.60 23.22 15.24
CA GLY A 39 -0.03 24.54 15.22
C GLY A 39 -0.95 24.79 14.02
N ASP A 40 -0.82 23.98 12.95
CA ASP A 40 -1.63 24.09 11.73
C ASP A 40 -2.97 23.36 11.84
N ARG A 41 -3.22 22.65 12.96
CA ARG A 41 -4.47 21.92 13.19
C ARG A 41 -5.67 22.86 13.05
N ASP A 42 -6.62 22.47 12.19
CA ASP A 42 -7.91 23.16 12.09
C ASP A 42 -8.59 23.15 13.46
N LYS A 43 -8.80 24.33 14.04
CA LYS A 43 -9.34 24.45 15.40
C LYS A 43 -10.86 24.29 15.49
N VAL A 44 -11.60 24.19 14.38
CA VAL A 44 -13.07 24.24 14.47
C VAL A 44 -13.74 23.46 13.34
N LYS A 45 -14.46 22.39 13.71
CA LYS A 45 -15.61 21.85 12.96
C LYS A 45 -16.53 20.99 13.83
N TYR A 46 -15.97 20.27 14.80
CA TYR A 46 -16.72 19.43 15.72
C TYR A 46 -16.72 20.04 17.13
N GLY A 47 -17.86 19.98 17.82
CA GLY A 47 -17.88 20.18 19.27
C GLY A 47 -16.98 19.12 19.90
N VAL A 48 -16.06 19.56 20.75
CA VAL A 48 -15.17 18.66 21.47
C VAL A 48 -16.00 17.97 22.55
N ASP A 49 -16.28 16.69 22.34
CA ASP A 49 -16.91 15.81 23.31
C ASP A 49 -15.85 14.86 23.91
N ASP A 50 -16.10 14.34 25.11
CA ASP A 50 -15.14 13.49 25.84
C ASP A 50 -14.70 12.26 25.02
N LEU A 51 -15.60 11.74 24.17
CA LEU A 51 -15.33 10.57 23.32
C LEU A 51 -14.36 10.90 22.18
N LEU A 52 -14.54 12.06 21.55
CA LEU A 52 -13.62 12.56 20.53
C LEU A 52 -12.24 12.81 21.12
N GLU A 53 -12.14 13.42 22.31
CA GLU A 53 -10.85 13.63 22.99
C GLU A 53 -10.16 12.30 23.30
N ALA A 54 -10.89 11.31 23.83
CA ALA A 54 -10.36 9.98 24.09
C ALA A 54 -9.84 9.30 22.81
N THR A 55 -10.62 9.38 21.72
CA THR A 55 -10.26 8.82 20.41
C THR A 55 -9.01 9.50 19.85
N VAL A 56 -8.93 10.83 19.90
CA VAL A 56 -7.76 11.61 19.46
C VAL A 56 -6.51 11.20 20.23
N HIS A 57 -6.62 11.08 21.55
CA HIS A 57 -5.52 10.68 22.41
C HIS A 57 -5.03 9.26 22.08
N GLU A 58 -5.93 8.31 21.84
CA GLU A 58 -5.55 6.94 21.47
C GLU A 58 -4.84 6.88 20.10
N ILE A 59 -5.33 7.61 19.10
CA ILE A 59 -4.65 7.71 17.80
C ILE A 59 -3.26 8.33 17.95
N GLN A 60 -3.12 9.39 18.75
CA GLN A 60 -1.83 10.02 19.01
C GLN A 60 -0.84 9.07 19.69
N GLN A 61 -1.28 8.25 20.65
CA GLN A 61 -0.44 7.22 21.27
C GLN A 61 0.07 6.18 20.27
N LEU A 62 -0.78 5.77 19.30
CA LEU A 62 -0.33 4.89 18.23
C LEU A 62 0.69 5.60 17.34
N LEU A 63 0.44 6.86 16.98
CA LEU A 63 1.32 7.68 16.15
C LEU A 63 2.69 7.97 16.81
N ASP A 64 2.76 7.99 18.15
CA ASP A 64 4.03 8.10 18.87
C ASP A 64 4.94 6.88 18.65
N ARG A 65 4.33 5.69 18.51
CA ARG A 65 5.06 4.43 18.25
C ARG A 65 5.29 4.19 16.76
N ARG A 66 4.31 4.56 15.94
CA ARG A 66 4.29 4.38 14.49
C ARG A 66 3.82 5.68 13.83
N PRO A 67 4.74 6.59 13.44
CA PRO A 67 4.39 7.94 13.03
C PRO A 67 3.65 8.04 11.69
N VAL A 68 3.53 6.93 10.95
CA VAL A 68 2.82 6.84 9.68
C VAL A 68 1.99 5.56 9.64
N VAL A 69 0.66 5.71 9.64
CA VAL A 69 -0.30 4.60 9.73
C VAL A 69 -1.39 4.73 8.67
N THR A 70 -1.81 3.62 8.08
CA THR A 70 -3.05 3.60 7.28
C THR A 70 -4.27 3.57 8.19
N VAL A 71 -5.40 4.08 7.69
CA VAL A 71 -6.65 4.11 8.48
C VAL A 71 -7.16 2.71 8.80
N LYS A 72 -6.87 1.70 7.96
CA LYS A 72 -7.23 0.31 8.28
C LYS A 72 -6.51 -0.24 9.52
N VAL A 73 -5.27 0.20 9.78
CA VAL A 73 -4.53 -0.15 11.00
C VAL A 73 -5.19 0.50 12.22
N LEU A 74 -5.64 1.76 12.09
CA LEU A 74 -6.37 2.46 13.16
C LEU A 74 -7.70 1.78 13.48
N VAL A 75 -8.48 1.41 12.46
CA VAL A 75 -9.76 0.71 12.63
C VAL A 75 -9.59 -0.65 13.31
N ASP A 76 -8.50 -1.36 13.01
CA ASP A 76 -8.21 -2.65 13.65
C ASP A 76 -7.71 -2.46 15.09
N TRP A 77 -6.80 -1.49 15.31
CA TRP A 77 -6.29 -1.14 16.64
C TRP A 77 -7.41 -0.71 17.60
N MET A 78 -8.36 0.08 17.09
CA MET A 78 -9.47 0.65 17.84
C MET A 78 -10.78 -0.09 17.55
N SER A 79 -10.77 -1.42 17.60
CA SER A 79 -11.90 -2.26 17.17
C SER A 79 -13.22 -1.99 17.89
N SER A 80 -13.17 -1.42 19.11
CA SER A 80 -14.35 -1.01 19.89
C SER A 80 -14.88 0.39 19.55
N THR A 81 -14.10 1.20 18.86
CA THR A 81 -14.44 2.59 18.53
C THR A 81 -15.17 2.66 17.20
N SER A 82 -16.21 3.49 17.12
CA SER A 82 -16.97 3.62 15.89
C SER A 82 -16.10 4.24 14.79
N ARG A 83 -16.32 3.81 13.53
CA ARG A 83 -15.59 4.35 12.37
C ARG A 83 -15.78 5.86 12.22
N ILE A 84 -16.98 6.35 12.52
CA ILE A 84 -17.34 7.77 12.46
C ILE A 84 -16.51 8.56 13.48
N ASP A 85 -16.31 8.03 14.69
CA ASP A 85 -15.51 8.71 15.71
C ASP A 85 -14.03 8.72 15.33
N ILE A 86 -13.51 7.62 14.76
CA ILE A 86 -12.15 7.58 14.19
C ILE A 86 -12.02 8.64 13.10
N GLU A 87 -12.93 8.69 12.13
CA GLU A 87 -12.94 9.68 11.04
C GLU A 87 -12.93 11.12 11.57
N ARG A 88 -13.78 11.43 12.56
CA ARG A 88 -13.83 12.74 13.23
C ARG A 88 -12.51 13.07 13.93
N ALA A 89 -11.79 12.08 14.46
CA ALA A 89 -10.54 12.27 15.19
C ALA A 89 -9.30 12.45 14.29
N LEU A 90 -9.27 11.84 13.09
CA LEU A 90 -8.10 11.88 12.19
C LEU A 90 -7.54 13.30 11.94
N PRO A 91 -8.36 14.34 11.66
CA PRO A 91 -7.86 15.70 11.39
C PRO A 91 -7.08 16.34 12.55
N PHE A 92 -7.34 15.91 13.79
CA PHE A 92 -6.66 16.41 14.98
C PHE A 92 -5.32 15.72 15.25
N CYS A 93 -5.07 14.59 14.57
CA CYS A 93 -3.93 13.72 14.87
C CYS A 93 -2.80 13.85 13.84
N GLY A 94 -3.12 14.19 12.59
CA GLY A 94 -2.13 14.25 11.54
C GLY A 94 -2.63 14.82 10.23
N TYR A 95 -1.78 14.71 9.22
CA TYR A 95 -2.05 15.10 7.84
C TYR A 95 -1.85 13.91 6.90
N MET A 96 -2.28 14.02 5.65
CA MET A 96 -2.04 12.99 4.63
C MET A 96 -1.38 13.58 3.38
N PHE A 97 -0.54 12.79 2.72
CA PHE A 97 -0.13 13.15 1.36
C PHE A 97 -1.25 12.87 0.34
N GLU A 98 -1.47 13.81 -0.58
CA GLU A 98 -2.35 13.65 -1.74
C GLU A 98 -1.88 12.51 -2.63
N ASN A 99 -0.58 12.49 -2.91
CA ASN A 99 0.08 11.60 -3.86
C ASN A 99 1.44 11.11 -3.33
N GLY A 100 2.04 10.18 -4.08
CA GLY A 100 3.36 9.65 -3.78
C GLY A 100 3.36 8.42 -2.86
N PRO A 101 4.55 8.03 -2.36
CA PRO A 101 4.79 6.74 -1.72
C PRO A 101 4.15 6.58 -0.34
N TRP A 102 3.68 7.66 0.30
CA TRP A 102 2.99 7.61 1.59
C TRP A 102 1.52 8.05 1.48
N LYS A 103 0.95 8.01 0.28
CA LYS A 103 -0.49 8.27 0.08
C LYS A 103 -1.32 7.27 0.90
N LYS A 104 -2.55 7.68 1.28
CA LYS A 104 -3.49 6.88 2.08
C LYS A 104 -3.03 6.53 3.52
N ALA A 105 -1.91 7.09 3.97
CA ALA A 105 -1.48 7.01 5.36
C ALA A 105 -1.67 8.36 6.07
N LEU A 106 -2.14 8.31 7.31
CA LEU A 106 -2.10 9.40 8.28
C LEU A 106 -0.66 9.53 8.79
N ILE A 107 -0.14 10.75 8.73
CA ILE A 107 1.21 11.10 9.19
C ILE A 107 1.07 12.03 10.38
N LYS A 108 1.76 11.71 11.47
CA LYS A 108 1.82 12.56 12.65
C LYS A 108 2.30 13.97 12.28
N PHE A 109 1.63 15.00 12.79
CA PHE A 109 2.07 16.39 12.61
C PHE A 109 3.55 16.58 12.99
N GLY A 110 4.26 17.39 12.22
CA GLY A 110 5.70 17.63 12.40
C GLY A 110 6.62 16.52 11.89
N VAL A 111 6.11 15.33 11.56
CA VAL A 111 6.91 14.26 10.97
C VAL A 111 6.93 14.39 9.45
N ASP A 112 8.12 14.44 8.86
CA ASP A 112 8.29 14.37 7.41
C ASP A 112 8.93 13.02 7.01
N PRO A 113 8.16 12.08 6.42
CA PRO A 113 8.71 10.78 6.04
C PRO A 113 9.71 10.88 4.88
N ARG A 114 9.86 12.03 4.23
CA ARG A 114 10.85 12.25 3.17
C ARG A 114 12.24 12.56 3.72
N ALA A 115 12.35 12.90 5.01
CA ALA A 115 13.59 13.36 5.61
C ALA A 115 14.60 12.24 5.87
N ARG A 116 14.13 11.00 6.06
CA ARG A 116 14.99 9.86 6.42
C ARG A 116 14.61 8.58 5.67
N PRO A 117 15.58 7.82 5.14
CA PRO A 117 15.31 6.55 4.45
C PRO A 117 14.66 5.46 5.30
N ASP A 118 14.65 5.58 6.63
CA ASP A 118 13.99 4.61 7.53
C ASP A 118 12.47 4.61 7.36
N PHE A 119 11.88 5.72 6.91
CA PHE A 119 10.45 5.81 6.60
C PHE A 119 10.04 5.01 5.35
N ARG A 120 11.00 4.39 4.63
CA ARG A 120 10.72 3.50 3.50
C ARG A 120 9.75 2.38 3.86
N TYR A 121 9.85 1.85 5.08
CA TYR A 121 8.95 0.79 5.55
C TYR A 121 7.51 1.26 5.75
N TYR A 122 7.27 2.56 5.86
CA TYR A 122 5.93 3.11 5.96
C TYR A 122 5.33 3.50 4.60
N GLN A 123 6.07 3.32 3.49
CA GLN A 123 5.53 3.54 2.16
C GLN A 123 4.36 2.58 1.90
N THR A 124 3.38 3.06 1.13
CA THR A 124 2.20 2.32 0.71
C THR A 124 2.37 1.74 -0.70
N VAL A 125 1.96 0.49 -0.85
CA VAL A 125 1.81 -0.20 -2.14
C VAL A 125 0.31 -0.36 -2.37
N THR A 126 -0.19 0.21 -3.47
CA THR A 126 -1.61 0.14 -3.85
C THR A 126 -1.76 -0.53 -5.20
N PHE A 127 -2.67 -1.49 -5.31
CA PHE A 127 -3.01 -2.10 -6.58
C PHE A 127 -4.41 -1.72 -7.03
N GLU A 128 -4.50 -1.15 -8.22
CA GLU A 128 -5.76 -1.17 -8.97
C GLU A 128 -5.98 -2.60 -9.46
N MET A 129 -7.00 -3.24 -8.89
CA MET A 129 -7.44 -4.58 -9.23
C MET A 129 -8.94 -4.56 -9.39
N ASP A 130 -9.41 -5.12 -10.49
CA ASP A 130 -10.80 -5.48 -10.65
C ASP A 130 -10.96 -6.91 -10.13
N PHE A 131 -11.77 -7.05 -9.08
CA PHE A 131 -12.08 -8.33 -8.47
C PHE A 131 -13.46 -8.85 -8.90
N ASN A 132 -13.98 -8.37 -10.02
CA ASN A 132 -15.09 -9.04 -10.67
C ASN A 132 -14.82 -10.56 -10.65
N PRO A 133 -15.70 -11.35 -10.03
CA PRO A 133 -15.47 -12.77 -9.85
C PRO A 133 -15.28 -13.40 -11.23
N ILE A 134 -14.22 -14.19 -11.41
CA ILE A 134 -14.14 -15.10 -12.55
C ILE A 134 -15.16 -16.21 -12.24
N VAL A 135 -16.39 -16.03 -12.72
CA VAL A 135 -17.42 -17.07 -12.63
C VAL A 135 -17.07 -18.12 -13.67
N GLU A 136 -16.66 -19.32 -13.23
CA GLU A 136 -16.55 -20.46 -14.14
C GLU A 136 -17.92 -20.71 -14.79
N ARG A 137 -17.97 -20.66 -16.13
CA ARG A 137 -19.20 -21.01 -16.86
C ARG A 137 -19.46 -22.50 -16.70
N GLY A 138 -20.49 -22.86 -15.93
CA GLY A 138 -21.16 -24.16 -16.03
C GLY A 138 -21.09 -25.07 -14.82
N GLU A 139 -20.34 -24.75 -13.75
CA GLU A 139 -20.30 -25.59 -12.55
C GLU A 139 -21.19 -25.08 -11.39
N HIS A 140 -21.53 -23.78 -11.39
CA HIS A 140 -22.38 -23.19 -10.37
C HIS A 140 -23.56 -22.45 -11.00
N ASP A 141 -24.76 -23.01 -10.84
CA ASP A 141 -26.06 -22.43 -11.21
C ASP A 141 -26.38 -21.25 -10.27
N TRP A 142 -25.68 -20.12 -10.48
CA TRP A 142 -25.82 -18.91 -9.67
C TRP A 142 -27.23 -18.30 -9.75
N GLU A 143 -27.98 -18.58 -10.83
CA GLU A 143 -29.38 -18.19 -10.98
C GLU A 143 -30.32 -18.86 -9.95
N LYS A 144 -29.90 -19.98 -9.34
CA LYS A 144 -30.76 -20.77 -8.44
C LYS A 144 -30.45 -20.59 -6.94
N SER A 145 -29.25 -20.14 -6.57
CA SER A 145 -28.83 -20.10 -5.16
C SER A 145 -28.60 -18.70 -4.60
N GLY A 146 -28.42 -17.67 -5.44
CA GLY A 146 -28.26 -16.28 -4.98
C GLY A 146 -27.01 -15.98 -4.14
N GLU A 147 -26.22 -16.99 -3.76
CA GLU A 147 -24.99 -16.83 -2.99
C GLU A 147 -23.77 -17.20 -3.84
N LEU A 148 -23.08 -16.19 -4.37
CA LEU A 148 -21.71 -16.37 -4.83
C LEU A 148 -20.81 -16.53 -3.60
N ALA A 149 -20.29 -17.74 -3.36
CA ALA A 149 -19.17 -17.90 -2.45
C ALA A 149 -17.92 -17.31 -3.12
N PHE A 150 -17.67 -16.02 -2.88
CA PHE A 150 -16.40 -15.37 -3.23
C PHE A 150 -15.25 -16.24 -2.71
N PRO A 151 -14.19 -16.49 -3.49
CA PRO A 151 -13.08 -17.35 -3.08
C PRO A 151 -12.52 -16.90 -1.73
N GLN A 152 -12.90 -17.67 -0.72
CA GLN A 152 -12.47 -17.69 0.68
C GLN A 152 -11.97 -16.34 1.22
N LEU A 153 -12.93 -15.45 1.54
CA LEU A 153 -12.70 -14.41 2.54
C LEU A 153 -12.17 -15.09 3.82
N LEU A 154 -10.86 -14.90 4.07
CA LEU A 154 -10.10 -15.39 5.21
C LEU A 154 -9.95 -16.93 5.32
N LYS A 155 -8.82 -17.46 4.85
CA LYS A 155 -8.11 -18.58 5.51
C LYS A 155 -6.61 -18.30 5.56
N GLY A 156 -6.23 -17.36 6.43
CA GLY A 156 -4.90 -17.32 7.02
C GLY A 156 -5.05 -17.61 8.50
N ASP A 157 -4.07 -18.30 9.11
CA ASP A 157 -4.08 -18.59 10.56
C ASP A 157 -3.87 -17.33 11.43
N ASP A 158 -3.66 -16.16 10.80
CA ASP A 158 -3.41 -14.87 11.46
C ASP A 158 -4.65 -13.97 11.51
N ASN A 159 -5.06 -13.62 12.73
CA ASN A 159 -6.22 -12.76 13.01
C ASN A 159 -6.01 -11.27 12.65
N VAL A 160 -4.97 -10.90 11.88
CA VAL A 160 -4.62 -9.49 11.60
C VAL A 160 -4.99 -9.09 10.17
N PRO A 161 -6.16 -8.47 9.93
CA PRO A 161 -6.73 -8.29 8.58
C PRO A 161 -5.94 -7.32 7.68
N TYR A 162 -5.24 -6.34 8.26
CA TYR A 162 -4.48 -5.36 7.49
C TYR A 162 -3.12 -5.85 6.99
N THR A 163 -2.64 -7.00 7.47
CA THR A 163 -1.31 -7.57 7.14
C THR A 163 -1.34 -8.37 5.84
N PHE A 164 -0.33 -8.17 4.99
CA PHE A 164 -0.13 -8.98 3.79
C PHE A 164 0.82 -10.16 4.08
N ASN A 165 0.27 -11.37 4.14
CA ASN A 165 1.04 -12.60 4.42
C ASN A 165 1.24 -13.49 3.18
N GLY A 166 0.74 -13.08 2.01
CA GLY A 166 0.82 -13.85 0.76
C GLY A 166 0.00 -15.14 0.72
N ARG A 167 -0.90 -15.35 1.69
CA ARG A 167 -1.76 -16.55 1.80
C ARG A 167 -3.24 -16.24 1.95
N LYS A 168 -3.59 -15.03 2.42
CA LYS A 168 -4.97 -14.55 2.51
C LYS A 168 -5.21 -13.35 1.64
N PHE A 169 -6.47 -13.17 1.25
CA PHE A 169 -6.95 -12.00 0.55
C PHE A 169 -8.14 -11.42 1.31
N VAL A 170 -8.06 -10.13 1.64
CA VAL A 170 -9.16 -9.35 2.22
C VAL A 170 -9.54 -8.30 1.19
N PRO A 171 -10.75 -8.34 0.61
CA PRO A 171 -11.18 -7.32 -0.35
C PRO A 171 -11.35 -5.97 0.37
N ASP A 172 -10.35 -5.11 0.26
CA ASP A 172 -10.31 -3.74 0.81
C ASP A 172 -9.95 -2.72 -0.29
N ASP A 173 -9.13 -1.70 0.01
CA ASP A 173 -8.62 -0.72 -0.94
C ASP A 173 -7.30 -1.13 -1.60
N ASN A 174 -6.94 -2.41 -1.48
CA ASN A 174 -5.75 -3.04 -2.04
C ASN A 174 -4.46 -2.30 -1.72
N SER A 175 -4.39 -1.71 -0.52
CA SER A 175 -3.27 -0.88 -0.13
C SER A 175 -2.64 -1.39 1.15
N TRP A 176 -1.33 -1.62 1.14
CA TRP A 176 -0.58 -2.07 2.31
C TRP A 176 0.62 -1.17 2.54
N GLN A 177 0.98 -0.92 3.80
CA GLN A 177 2.30 -0.38 4.08
C GLN A 177 3.33 -1.50 4.05
N ILE A 178 4.57 -1.18 3.66
CA ILE A 178 5.64 -2.18 3.56
C ILE A 178 5.92 -2.86 4.91
N CYS A 179 5.78 -2.15 6.02
CA CYS A 179 5.91 -2.70 7.37
C CYS A 179 4.79 -3.68 7.76
N ASP A 180 3.68 -3.70 7.02
CA ASP A 180 2.56 -4.62 7.23
C ASP A 180 2.66 -5.85 6.32
N ILE A 181 3.81 -6.07 5.66
CA ILE A 181 4.09 -7.27 4.88
C ILE A 181 4.80 -8.27 5.78
N SER A 182 4.15 -9.42 6.04
CA SER A 182 4.69 -10.55 6.82
C SER A 182 5.17 -11.71 5.96
N ASP A 183 4.91 -11.66 4.65
CA ASP A 183 5.41 -12.62 3.68
C ASP A 183 6.95 -12.62 3.64
N VAL A 184 7.57 -13.75 3.99
CA VAL A 184 9.02 -13.87 4.20
C VAL A 184 9.81 -13.52 2.93
N LEU A 185 9.35 -13.98 1.75
CA LEU A 185 10.02 -13.71 0.49
C LEU A 185 9.98 -12.21 0.16
N LEU A 186 8.84 -11.56 0.37
CA LEU A 186 8.69 -10.13 0.14
C LEU A 186 9.46 -9.29 1.16
N GLN A 187 9.51 -9.71 2.43
CA GLN A 187 10.36 -9.10 3.46
C GLN A 187 11.83 -9.12 3.05
N GLY A 188 12.30 -10.24 2.47
CA GLY A 188 13.64 -10.34 1.91
C GLY A 188 13.94 -9.30 0.82
N ILE A 189 12.97 -8.99 -0.04
CA ILE A 189 13.11 -7.97 -1.09
C ILE A 189 13.26 -6.57 -0.49
N VAL A 190 12.41 -6.21 0.48
CA VAL A 190 12.39 -4.85 1.07
C VAL A 190 13.42 -4.65 2.18
N ALA A 191 14.09 -5.72 2.63
CA ALA A 191 15.23 -5.67 3.54
C ALA A 191 16.53 -5.19 2.86
N THR A 192 16.51 -4.91 1.54
CA THR A 192 17.67 -4.39 0.83
C THR A 192 18.25 -3.12 1.47
N SER A 193 19.58 -3.04 1.47
CA SER A 193 20.34 -1.85 1.87
C SER A 193 20.66 -0.92 0.70
N ASP A 194 20.48 -1.39 -0.55
CA ASP A 194 20.62 -0.55 -1.74
C ASP A 194 19.35 0.29 -1.92
N ILE A 195 19.37 1.47 -1.30
CA ILE A 195 18.27 2.42 -1.30
C ILE A 195 18.76 3.81 -1.68
N ARG A 196 17.83 4.68 -2.07
CA ARG A 196 18.11 6.09 -2.37
C ARG A 196 18.35 6.88 -1.09
N SER A 197 19.16 7.93 -1.18
CA SER A 197 19.28 8.95 -0.12
C SER A 197 18.09 9.92 -0.09
N THR A 198 17.47 10.18 -1.24
CA THR A 198 16.34 11.10 -1.41
C THR A 198 15.19 10.37 -2.09
N PRO A 199 13.94 10.50 -1.59
CA PRO A 199 12.83 9.75 -2.14
C PRO A 199 12.33 10.36 -3.45
N THR A 200 11.82 9.51 -4.33
CA THR A 200 11.13 9.92 -5.57
C THR A 200 9.62 9.91 -5.40
N LEU A 201 8.91 10.58 -6.31
CA LEU A 201 7.45 10.60 -6.31
C LEU A 201 6.83 9.20 -6.51
N ASN A 202 7.50 8.34 -7.29
CA ASN A 202 6.95 7.05 -7.69
C ASN A 202 7.39 5.92 -6.75
N GLU A 203 8.69 5.82 -6.45
CA GLU A 203 9.27 4.67 -5.73
C GLU A 203 9.63 4.99 -4.27
N GLY A 204 9.55 6.26 -3.86
CA GLY A 204 10.07 6.70 -2.59
C GLY A 204 11.57 6.44 -2.49
N PHE A 205 12.00 5.82 -1.40
CA PHE A 205 13.41 5.50 -1.15
C PHE A 205 13.88 4.22 -1.85
N PHE A 206 12.97 3.35 -2.27
CA PHE A 206 13.37 2.15 -2.99
C PHE A 206 13.76 2.48 -4.44
N TRP A 207 14.59 1.62 -5.02
CA TRP A 207 14.82 1.65 -6.45
C TRP A 207 13.66 0.99 -7.20
N ASN A 208 13.52 1.34 -8.47
CA ASN A 208 12.46 0.87 -9.35
C ASN A 208 12.44 -0.66 -9.51
N GLY A 209 13.59 -1.33 -9.46
CA GLY A 209 13.66 -2.78 -9.56
C GLY A 209 13.25 -3.49 -8.27
N THR A 210 13.58 -2.93 -7.10
CA THR A 210 13.06 -3.43 -5.81
C THR A 210 11.54 -3.36 -5.78
N MET A 211 10.97 -2.20 -6.12
CA MET A 211 9.51 -2.01 -6.17
C MET A 211 8.86 -2.87 -7.25
N ALA A 212 9.51 -3.06 -8.41
CA ALA A 212 8.99 -3.94 -9.44
C ALA A 212 8.92 -5.41 -8.98
N LYS A 213 9.97 -5.93 -8.32
CA LYS A 213 9.94 -7.27 -7.72
C LYS A 213 8.80 -7.39 -6.72
N LEU A 214 8.75 -6.47 -5.75
CA LEU A 214 7.73 -6.42 -4.70
C LEU A 214 6.31 -6.44 -5.28
N GLU A 215 5.99 -5.46 -6.13
CA GLU A 215 4.65 -5.26 -6.66
C GLU A 215 4.18 -6.38 -7.60
N VAL A 216 5.07 -6.89 -8.46
CA VAL A 216 4.69 -7.95 -9.40
C VAL A 216 4.43 -9.26 -8.66
N ILE A 217 5.29 -9.60 -7.68
CA ILE A 217 5.13 -10.81 -6.88
C ILE A 217 3.87 -10.70 -6.01
N MET A 218 3.69 -9.59 -5.29
CA MET A 218 2.47 -9.33 -4.50
C MET A 218 1.21 -9.47 -5.36
N ARG A 219 1.15 -8.79 -6.52
CA ARG A 219 0.00 -8.86 -7.42
C ARG A 219 -0.26 -10.29 -7.88
N HIS A 220 0.78 -11.05 -8.23
CA HIS A 220 0.60 -12.44 -8.61
C HIS A 220 0.06 -13.29 -7.45
N LYS A 221 0.60 -13.13 -6.24
CA LYS A 221 0.07 -13.84 -5.05
C LYS A 221 -1.41 -13.54 -4.85
N ILE A 222 -1.81 -12.26 -4.92
CA ILE A 222 -3.21 -11.87 -4.79
C ILE A 222 -4.11 -12.53 -5.84
N VAL A 223 -3.73 -12.48 -7.11
CA VAL A 223 -4.50 -13.10 -8.21
C VAL A 223 -4.59 -14.61 -8.03
N CYS A 224 -3.48 -15.25 -7.65
CA CYS A 224 -3.46 -16.70 -7.42
C CYS A 224 -4.39 -17.11 -6.27
N ILE A 225 -4.39 -16.38 -5.15
CA ILE A 225 -5.28 -16.63 -4.00
C ILE A 225 -6.73 -16.39 -4.38
N ARG A 226 -7.00 -15.26 -5.08
CA ARG A 226 -8.34 -14.94 -5.60
C ARG A 226 -8.86 -16.07 -6.49
N ASP A 227 -8.01 -16.70 -7.30
CA ASP A 227 -8.42 -17.77 -8.20
C ASP A 227 -8.43 -19.16 -7.51
N GLY A 228 -8.38 -19.21 -6.17
CA GLY A 228 -8.43 -20.44 -5.38
C GLY A 228 -7.13 -21.23 -5.31
N GLY A 229 -6.04 -20.70 -5.87
CA GLY A 229 -4.71 -21.30 -5.84
C GLY A 229 -3.91 -20.94 -4.60
N ILE A 230 -2.82 -21.68 -4.38
CA ILE A 230 -1.83 -21.41 -3.34
C ILE A 230 -0.54 -20.95 -4.01
N PRO A 231 -0.05 -19.73 -3.75
CA PRO A 231 1.23 -19.28 -4.32
C PRO A 231 2.40 -20.15 -3.83
N ASP A 232 3.26 -20.56 -4.76
CA ASP A 232 4.53 -21.25 -4.49
C ASP A 232 5.68 -20.26 -4.60
N ASP A 233 6.54 -20.20 -3.58
CA ASP A 233 7.65 -19.26 -3.53
C ASP A 233 8.79 -19.61 -4.50
N GLU A 234 8.91 -20.89 -4.88
CA GLU A 234 9.89 -21.36 -5.87
C GLU A 234 9.66 -20.74 -7.26
N ASP A 235 8.43 -20.36 -7.58
CA ASP A 235 8.11 -19.65 -8.83
C ASP A 235 8.76 -18.27 -8.91
N TYR A 236 9.11 -17.66 -7.77
CA TYR A 236 9.67 -16.32 -7.71
C TYR A 236 11.19 -16.29 -7.53
N GLY A 237 11.82 -17.41 -7.17
CA GLY A 237 13.25 -17.47 -6.85
C GLY A 237 14.14 -16.88 -7.95
N CYS A 238 13.85 -17.22 -9.22
CA CYS A 238 14.61 -16.70 -10.36
C CYS A 238 14.43 -15.18 -10.57
N LEU A 239 13.33 -14.60 -10.10
CA LEU A 239 13.02 -13.17 -10.23
C LEU A 239 13.80 -12.32 -9.23
N LEU A 240 14.25 -12.90 -8.12
CA LEU A 240 14.99 -12.20 -7.07
C LEU A 240 16.36 -11.68 -7.56
N SER A 241 16.92 -12.32 -8.58
CA SER A 241 18.16 -11.90 -9.27
C SER A 241 18.02 -10.58 -10.03
N PHE A 242 16.80 -10.07 -10.23
CA PHE A 242 16.59 -8.79 -10.88
C PHE A 242 17.20 -7.65 -10.04
N PRO A 243 18.00 -6.75 -10.65
CA PRO A 243 18.70 -5.70 -9.92
C PRO A 243 17.72 -4.75 -9.24
N ASP A 244 18.07 -4.29 -8.04
CA ASP A 244 17.30 -3.29 -7.30
C ASP A 244 17.24 -1.97 -8.10
N LYS A 245 18.39 -1.48 -8.55
CA LYS A 245 18.49 -0.35 -9.47
C LYS A 245 18.49 -0.82 -10.93
N TYR A 246 17.35 -0.71 -11.59
CA TYR A 246 17.21 -1.10 -12.99
C TYR A 246 17.32 0.10 -13.94
N GLN A 247 18.21 0.00 -14.93
CA GLN A 247 18.30 0.93 -16.04
C GLN A 247 18.03 0.18 -17.35
N PRO A 248 17.11 0.66 -18.20
CA PRO A 248 16.89 0.07 -19.51
C PRO A 248 18.17 0.19 -20.35
N PRO A 249 18.59 -0.86 -21.06
CA PRO A 249 19.74 -0.75 -21.96
C PRO A 249 19.43 0.24 -23.10
N THR A 250 20.45 0.95 -23.56
CA THR A 250 20.37 1.97 -24.64
C THR A 250 20.22 1.38 -26.04
N GLY A 251 20.29 0.04 -26.19
CA GLY A 251 20.14 -0.69 -27.44
C GLY A 251 19.23 -1.91 -27.31
N ARG A 252 19.40 -2.92 -28.19
CA ARG A 252 18.68 -4.19 -28.05
C ARG A 252 19.05 -4.83 -26.72
N ASP A 253 18.04 -5.12 -25.92
CA ASP A 253 18.18 -5.83 -24.65
C ASP A 253 18.49 -7.30 -24.92
N HIS A 254 19.79 -7.62 -24.98
CA HIS A 254 20.27 -8.99 -25.12
C HIS A 254 20.39 -9.72 -23.78
N SER A 255 20.09 -9.03 -22.66
CA SER A 255 20.12 -9.56 -21.30
C SER A 255 18.96 -10.54 -21.12
N LYS A 256 19.17 -11.78 -21.57
CA LYS A 256 18.28 -12.90 -21.33
C LYS A 256 18.26 -13.19 -19.83
N TYR A 257 17.22 -12.70 -19.16
CA TYR A 257 16.75 -13.18 -17.86
C TYR A 257 17.71 -13.04 -16.65
N GLY A 258 18.91 -12.50 -16.79
CA GLY A 258 19.89 -12.57 -15.69
C GLY A 258 20.25 -14.01 -15.30
N LEU A 259 19.96 -14.96 -16.18
CA LEU A 259 20.19 -16.40 -15.99
C LEU A 259 21.44 -16.81 -16.76
N GLU A 260 22.14 -17.80 -16.22
CA GLU A 260 23.30 -18.37 -16.89
C GLU A 260 22.88 -19.21 -18.09
N PHE A 261 23.83 -19.44 -19.00
CA PHE A 261 23.61 -20.27 -20.18
C PHE A 261 23.19 -21.69 -19.76
N GLY A 262 22.04 -22.17 -20.26
CA GLY A 262 21.53 -23.53 -20.01
C GLY A 262 20.43 -23.62 -18.94
N GLN A 263 20.15 -22.55 -18.20
CA GLN A 263 19.00 -22.53 -17.28
C GLN A 263 17.67 -22.44 -18.07
N LYS A 264 16.72 -23.32 -17.72
CA LYS A 264 15.35 -23.32 -18.26
C LYS A 264 14.43 -22.56 -17.30
N TYR A 265 13.50 -21.78 -17.85
CA TYR A 265 12.45 -21.10 -17.10
C TYR A 265 11.09 -21.67 -17.47
N THR A 266 10.16 -21.67 -16.51
CA THR A 266 8.75 -21.97 -16.81
C THR A 266 8.12 -20.80 -17.58
N GLN A 267 7.02 -21.07 -18.30
CA GLN A 267 6.27 -20.00 -18.98
C GLN A 267 5.80 -18.91 -17.99
N LYS A 268 5.43 -19.33 -16.77
CA LYS A 268 5.04 -18.44 -15.66
C LYS A 268 6.19 -17.53 -15.23
N GLN A 269 7.38 -18.09 -15.02
CA GLN A 269 8.58 -17.31 -14.64
C GLN A 269 8.95 -16.29 -15.72
N ALA A 270 8.92 -16.66 -17.01
CA ALA A 270 9.16 -15.72 -18.09
C ALA A 270 8.12 -14.59 -18.13
N TYR A 271 6.85 -14.93 -17.95
CA TYR A 271 5.76 -13.95 -17.89
C TYR A 271 5.99 -12.94 -16.75
N LEU A 272 6.25 -13.43 -15.53
CA LEU A 272 6.49 -12.57 -14.36
C LEU A 272 7.73 -11.69 -14.53
N ARG A 273 8.81 -12.24 -15.09
CA ARG A 273 10.00 -11.47 -15.41
C ARG A 273 9.70 -10.31 -16.36
N GLY A 274 8.91 -10.56 -17.41
CA GLY A 274 8.44 -9.53 -18.35
C GLY A 274 7.65 -8.42 -17.65
N ARG A 275 6.77 -8.79 -16.71
CA ARG A 275 6.02 -7.83 -15.88
C ARG A 275 6.93 -6.99 -14.99
N ILE A 276 8.00 -7.58 -14.43
CA ILE A 276 9.01 -6.85 -13.65
C ILE A 276 9.76 -5.84 -14.53
N VAL A 277 10.21 -6.23 -15.73
CA VAL A 277 10.86 -5.28 -16.66
C VAL A 277 9.93 -4.11 -16.97
N ASP A 278 8.69 -4.40 -17.33
CA ASP A 278 7.71 -3.37 -17.69
C ASP A 278 7.45 -2.42 -16.52
N ARG A 279 7.22 -2.94 -15.31
CA ARG A 279 7.02 -2.13 -14.11
C ARG A 279 8.26 -1.29 -13.76
N ALA A 280 9.46 -1.86 -13.88
CA ALA A 280 10.70 -1.15 -13.59
C ALA A 280 10.96 -0.01 -14.58
N ARG A 281 10.61 -0.19 -15.87
CA ARG A 281 10.73 0.86 -16.91
C ARG A 281 9.85 2.08 -16.61
N ARG A 282 8.65 1.86 -16.06
CA ARG A 282 7.76 2.96 -15.66
C ARG A 282 8.35 3.87 -14.57
N GLY A 283 9.23 3.33 -13.73
CA GLY A 283 9.91 4.08 -12.66
C GLY A 283 11.16 4.85 -13.09
N VAL A 284 11.55 4.77 -14.37
CA VAL A 284 12.73 5.47 -14.94
C VAL A 284 12.37 6.86 -15.47
N HIS A 285 11.08 7.10 -15.74
CA HIS A 285 10.52 8.35 -16.25
C HIS A 285 9.79 9.11 -15.13
#